data_AF-A0A5B0D2K7-F1
#
_entry.id   AF-A0A5B0D2K7-F1
#
_cell.length_a   1.000
_cell.length_b   1.000
_cell.length_c   1.000
_cell.angle_alpha   90.00
_cell.angle_beta   90.00
_cell.angle_gamma   90.00
#
_symmetry.space_group_name_H-M   'P 1'
#
loop_
_entity.id
_entity.type
_entity.pdbx_description
1 polymer ?
#
loop_
_entity_poly.entity_id
_entity_poly.type
_entity_poly.pdbx_seq_one_letter_code
_entity_poly.pdbx_strand_id
1 'polypeptide(L)'
;MTFSSSTSSFTPRATVVGGVGMVAGGVILVATLFIQPGPGSILVGFTSQLLGFLLLAIGTLLVSPSTSRAGRWLAFSGSLIWLISWSWPLFGGWFIPISIWAWACIAAFVYLIAAVVYFSRGGVIGGIFSAILAVGSVGSAIPSYLSPIFAPTNTYLGIALGAVCAAVVSWVTHKNRREVSIR
;
A
#
# COMPACT_ATOMS: atom_id res chain seq x y z
N MET A 1 32.30 -18.14 16.48
CA MET A 1 31.56 -17.43 15.41
C MET A 1 30.82 -16.26 16.04
N THR A 2 31.34 -15.05 15.90
CA THR A 2 30.72 -13.81 16.38
C THR A 2 29.69 -13.36 15.35
N PHE A 3 28.40 -13.42 15.69
CA PHE A 3 27.34 -12.81 14.90
C PHE A 3 27.48 -11.29 15.01
N SER A 4 28.07 -10.67 13.99
CA SER A 4 27.98 -9.23 13.79
C SER A 4 26.52 -8.89 13.48
N SER A 5 25.79 -8.43 14.49
CA SER A 5 24.47 -7.86 14.32
C SER A 5 24.63 -6.53 13.58
N SER A 6 24.55 -6.57 12.25
CA SER A 6 24.44 -5.36 11.44
C SER A 6 23.15 -4.65 11.85
N THR A 7 23.27 -3.64 12.70
CA THR A 7 22.19 -2.75 13.11
C THR A 7 21.77 -1.94 11.89
N SER A 8 20.79 -2.48 11.17
CA SER A 8 20.13 -1.80 10.06
C SER A 8 19.56 -0.49 10.60
N SER A 9 20.09 0.66 10.16
CA SER A 9 19.62 1.98 10.55
C SER A 9 18.19 2.19 10.03
N PHE A 10 17.23 1.82 10.86
CA PHE A 10 15.85 2.26 10.77
C PHE A 10 15.82 3.68 11.34
N THR A 11 15.50 4.69 10.55
CA THR A 11 15.20 6.02 11.11
C THR A 11 13.79 5.96 11.70
N PRO A 12 13.64 5.95 13.03
CA PRO A 12 12.34 5.65 13.66
C PRO A 12 11.24 6.64 13.27
N ARG A 13 11.65 7.88 12.97
CA ARG A 13 10.76 8.95 12.52
C ARG A 13 10.18 8.68 11.13
N ALA A 14 10.97 8.17 10.19
CA ALA A 14 10.50 7.89 8.83
C ALA A 14 9.44 6.77 8.83
N THR A 15 9.65 5.73 9.61
CA THR A 15 8.68 4.62 9.74
C THR A 15 7.37 5.06 10.36
N VAL A 16 7.42 5.89 11.41
CA VAL A 16 6.22 6.44 12.04
C VAL A 16 5.47 7.34 11.06
N VAL A 17 6.17 8.27 10.39
CA VAL A 17 5.56 9.15 9.38
C VAL A 17 4.96 8.34 8.23
N GLY A 18 5.68 7.34 7.73
CA GLY A 18 5.21 6.47 6.68
C GLY A 18 3.98 5.65 7.09
N GLY A 19 3.99 5.10 8.32
CA GLY A 19 2.87 4.34 8.86
C GLY A 19 1.63 5.20 9.04
N VAL A 20 1.79 6.41 9.58
CA VAL A 20 0.70 7.40 9.68
C VAL A 20 0.18 7.78 8.29
N GLY A 21 1.06 7.99 7.32
CA GLY A 21 0.69 8.23 5.92
C GLY A 21 -0.15 7.10 5.34
N MET A 22 0.25 5.84 5.53
CA MET A 22 -0.50 4.69 5.04
C MET A 22 -1.87 4.56 5.72
N VAL A 23 -1.97 4.80 7.03
CA VAL A 23 -3.25 4.78 7.74
C VAL A 23 -4.15 5.90 7.23
N ALA A 24 -3.64 7.13 7.17
CA ALA A 24 -4.40 8.27 6.65
C ALA A 24 -4.85 8.04 5.20
N GLY A 25 -3.96 7.51 4.36
CA GLY A 25 -4.26 7.18 2.98
C GLY A 25 -5.36 6.12 2.85
N GLY A 26 -5.27 5.03 3.61
CA GLY A 26 -6.30 4.00 3.65
C GLY A 26 -7.65 4.54 4.15
N VAL A 27 -7.65 5.36 5.20
CA VAL A 27 -8.87 6.00 5.72
C VAL A 27 -9.49 6.94 4.69
N ILE A 28 -8.70 7.75 4.00
CA ILE A 28 -9.20 8.65 2.94
C ILE A 28 -9.83 7.83 1.81
N LEU A 29 -9.18 6.75 1.36
CA LEU A 29 -9.72 5.86 0.33
C LEU A 29 -11.07 5.27 0.75
N VAL A 30 -11.20 4.82 2.00
CA VAL A 30 -12.49 4.34 2.55
C VAL A 30 -13.51 5.47 2.66
N ALA A 31 -13.11 6.66 3.10
CA ALA A 31 -14.01 7.81 3.23
C ALA A 31 -14.61 8.23 1.88
N THR A 32 -13.87 8.06 0.79
CA THR A 32 -14.37 8.40 -0.56
C THR A 32 -15.57 7.55 -0.99
N LEU A 33 -15.79 6.39 -0.37
CA LEU A 33 -16.96 5.54 -0.61
C LEU A 33 -18.27 6.20 -0.20
N PHE A 34 -18.21 7.14 0.74
CA PHE A 34 -19.38 7.80 1.31
C PHE A 34 -19.69 9.15 0.64
N ILE A 35 -18.93 9.52 -0.38
CA ILE A 35 -19.16 10.76 -1.13
C ILE A 35 -20.32 10.54 -2.10
N GLN A 36 -21.44 11.21 -1.86
CA GLN A 36 -22.63 11.11 -2.71
C GLN A 36 -22.43 11.79 -4.07
N PRO A 37 -23.02 11.28 -5.17
CA PRO A 37 -22.88 11.84 -6.50
C PRO A 37 -23.55 13.22 -6.63
N GLY A 38 -22.79 14.19 -7.13
CA GLY A 38 -23.19 15.58 -7.36
C GLY A 38 -22.08 16.37 -8.09
N PRO A 39 -22.37 17.52 -8.70
CA PRO A 39 -21.42 18.22 -9.59
C PRO A 39 -20.09 18.61 -8.91
N GLY A 40 -20.11 18.97 -7.63
CA GLY A 40 -18.90 19.28 -6.85
C GLY A 40 -18.24 18.04 -6.21
N SER A 41 -18.96 16.93 -6.07
CA SER A 41 -18.48 15.77 -5.33
C SER A 41 -17.58 14.85 -6.15
N ILE A 42 -17.67 14.92 -7.48
CA ILE A 42 -16.75 14.22 -8.39
C ILE A 42 -15.31 14.70 -8.15
N LEU A 43 -15.08 16.02 -8.13
CA LEU A 43 -13.76 16.58 -7.90
C LEU A 43 -13.22 16.24 -6.51
N VAL A 44 -14.07 16.28 -5.48
CA VAL A 44 -13.69 15.94 -4.10
C VAL A 44 -13.35 14.45 -3.96
N GLY A 45 -14.19 13.56 -4.50
CA GLY A 45 -13.91 12.12 -4.48
C GLY A 45 -12.64 11.79 -5.25
N PHE A 46 -12.45 12.46 -6.39
CA PHE A 46 -11.27 12.28 -7.22
C PHE A 46 -9.99 12.75 -6.51
N THR A 47 -9.94 13.99 -6.05
CA THR A 47 -8.77 14.53 -5.34
C THR A 47 -8.45 13.77 -4.05
N SER A 48 -9.48 13.29 -3.34
CA SER A 48 -9.31 12.47 -2.14
C SER A 48 -8.67 11.12 -2.47
N GLN A 49 -9.09 10.46 -3.55
CA GLN A 49 -8.49 9.19 -3.97
C GLN A 49 -7.03 9.38 -4.42
N LEU A 50 -6.71 10.45 -5.15
CA LEU A 50 -5.32 10.82 -5.48
C LEU A 50 -4.47 10.94 -4.23
N LEU A 51 -4.94 11.71 -3.25
CA LEU A 51 -4.25 11.93 -1.99
C LEU A 51 -4.06 10.61 -1.22
N GLY A 52 -5.08 9.76 -1.19
CA GLY A 52 -5.03 8.45 -0.55
C GLY A 52 -3.95 7.54 -1.11
N PHE A 53 -3.86 7.42 -2.44
CA PHE A 53 -2.83 6.62 -3.11
C PHE A 53 -1.44 7.23 -3.03
N LEU A 54 -1.30 8.57 -3.05
CA LEU A 54 -0.02 9.23 -2.82
C LEU A 54 0.52 8.95 -1.42
N LEU A 55 -0.34 9.05 -0.41
CA LEU A 55 0.02 8.75 0.98
C LEU A 55 0.38 7.27 1.16
N LEU A 56 -0.33 6.37 0.49
CA LEU A 56 0.05 4.96 0.41
C LEU A 56 1.45 4.81 -0.18
N ALA A 57 1.71 5.36 -1.36
CA ALA A 57 2.99 5.21 -2.05
C ALA A 57 4.15 5.76 -1.22
N ILE A 58 4.06 7.02 -0.77
CA ILE A 58 5.07 7.63 0.11
C ILE A 58 5.23 6.81 1.40
N GLY A 59 4.12 6.38 1.99
CA GLY A 59 4.12 5.55 3.18
C GLY A 59 4.85 4.23 2.99
N THR A 60 4.61 3.51 1.89
CA THR A 60 5.34 2.28 1.57
C THR A 60 6.84 2.51 1.40
N LEU A 61 7.24 3.64 0.81
CA LEU A 61 8.66 3.99 0.66
C LEU A 61 9.35 4.24 2.01
N LEU A 62 8.63 4.88 2.94
CA LEU A 62 9.14 5.31 4.25
C LEU A 62 9.09 4.22 5.33
N VAL A 63 8.08 3.33 5.28
CA VAL A 63 7.93 2.20 6.20
C VAL A 63 8.85 1.04 5.84
N SER A 64 9.07 0.85 4.53
CA SER A 64 9.82 -0.28 4.00
C SER A 64 11.18 -0.46 4.66
N PRO A 65 11.46 -1.64 5.24
CA PRO A 65 12.67 -1.86 6.02
C PRO A 65 13.94 -1.70 5.19
N SER A 66 15.01 -1.18 5.83
CA SER A 66 16.31 -0.94 5.19
C SER A 66 17.05 -2.21 4.78
N THR A 67 16.55 -3.38 5.18
CA THR A 67 17.10 -4.72 4.85
C THR A 67 17.19 -5.00 3.35
N SER A 68 16.35 -4.36 2.52
CA SER A 68 16.47 -4.44 1.06
C SER A 68 16.02 -3.15 0.38
N ARG A 69 16.95 -2.50 -0.34
CA ARG A 69 16.63 -1.36 -1.22
C ARG A 69 15.72 -1.81 -2.36
N ALA A 70 15.95 -2.99 -2.94
CA ALA A 70 15.12 -3.53 -4.02
C ALA A 70 13.69 -3.85 -3.55
N GLY A 71 13.53 -4.50 -2.39
CA GLY A 71 12.20 -4.81 -1.82
C GLY A 71 11.38 -3.54 -1.56
N ARG A 72 12.03 -2.49 -1.09
CA ARG A 72 11.40 -1.17 -0.87
C ARG A 72 10.92 -0.53 -2.16
N TRP A 73 11.74 -0.55 -3.20
CA TRP A 73 11.34 -0.02 -4.51
C TRP A 73 10.20 -0.82 -5.13
N LEU A 74 10.21 -2.16 -4.98
CA LEU A 74 9.12 -3.00 -5.45
C LEU A 74 7.82 -2.70 -4.70
N ALA A 75 7.84 -2.61 -3.37
CA ALA A 75 6.66 -2.23 -2.59
C ALA A 75 6.14 -0.84 -2.97
N PHE A 76 7.04 0.13 -3.19
CA PHE A 76 6.68 1.44 -3.71
C PHE A 76 6.04 1.37 -5.11
N SER A 77 6.62 0.60 -6.03
CA SER A 77 6.09 0.39 -7.38
C SER A 77 4.70 -0.24 -7.37
N GLY A 78 4.43 -1.20 -6.49
CA GLY A 78 3.07 -1.75 -6.29
C GLY A 78 2.05 -0.67 -5.93
N SER A 79 2.45 0.29 -5.09
CA SER A 79 1.60 1.42 -4.70
C SER A 79 1.41 2.43 -5.84
N LEU A 80 2.44 2.64 -6.67
CA LEU A 80 2.33 3.46 -7.87
C LEU A 80 1.42 2.83 -8.93
N ILE A 81 1.42 1.50 -9.05
CA ILE A 81 0.48 0.80 -9.93
C ILE A 81 -0.96 1.10 -9.50
N TRP A 82 -1.24 1.11 -8.19
CA TRP A 82 -2.56 1.53 -7.69
C TRP A 82 -2.88 3.00 -8.01
N LEU A 83 -1.92 3.91 -7.81
CA LEU A 83 -2.06 5.32 -8.17
C LEU A 83 -2.39 5.53 -9.67
N ILE A 84 -1.72 4.77 -10.55
CA ILE A 84 -1.97 4.79 -12.00
C ILE A 84 -3.31 4.13 -12.34
N SER A 85 -3.63 3.00 -11.71
CA SER A 85 -4.88 2.28 -11.96
C SER A 85 -6.11 3.15 -11.69
N TRP A 86 -6.01 4.00 -10.68
CA TRP A 86 -7.08 4.89 -10.29
C TRP A 86 -7.22 6.10 -11.22
N SER A 87 -6.15 6.57 -11.87
CA SER A 87 -6.23 7.68 -12.82
C SER A 87 -6.84 7.27 -14.17
N TRP A 88 -7.12 5.98 -14.36
CA TRP A 88 -7.77 5.41 -15.54
C TRP A 88 -8.98 6.21 -16.08
N PRO A 89 -9.94 6.65 -15.24
CA PRO A 89 -11.11 7.39 -15.70
C PRO A 89 -10.80 8.80 -16.22
N LEU A 90 -9.67 9.43 -15.82
CA LEU A 90 -9.32 10.79 -16.27
C LEU A 90 -9.03 10.87 -17.76
N PHE A 91 -8.50 9.79 -18.31
CA PHE A 91 -8.08 9.74 -19.70
C PHE A 91 -9.18 9.16 -20.60
N GLY A 92 -10.43 9.17 -20.13
CA GLY A 92 -11.58 8.64 -20.88
C GLY A 92 -11.48 7.14 -21.19
N GLY A 93 -10.67 6.39 -20.43
CA GLY A 93 -10.40 4.98 -20.71
C GLY A 93 -9.49 4.72 -21.92
N TRP A 94 -8.69 5.69 -22.36
CA TRP A 94 -7.82 5.57 -23.54
C TRP A 94 -6.34 5.34 -23.22
N PHE A 95 -5.90 5.52 -21.97
CA PHE A 95 -4.46 5.57 -21.67
C PHE A 95 -3.76 4.20 -21.80
N ILE A 96 -4.42 3.10 -21.42
CA ILE A 96 -3.98 1.69 -21.27
C ILE A 96 -5.23 0.82 -20.97
N PRO A 97 -5.89 0.13 -21.93
CA PRO A 97 -7.17 -0.58 -21.75
C PRO A 97 -7.05 -1.86 -20.91
N ILE A 98 -6.63 -1.71 -19.66
CA ILE A 98 -6.48 -2.75 -18.65
C ILE A 98 -7.60 -2.54 -17.63
N SER A 99 -8.35 -3.60 -17.38
CA SER A 99 -9.40 -3.61 -16.37
C SER A 99 -8.83 -3.41 -14.97
N ILE A 100 -9.64 -2.84 -14.06
CA ILE A 100 -9.22 -2.58 -12.68
C ILE A 100 -8.83 -3.85 -11.91
N TRP A 101 -9.45 -4.99 -12.21
CA TRP A 101 -9.04 -6.29 -11.65
C TRP A 101 -7.65 -6.71 -12.13
N ALA A 102 -7.30 -6.44 -13.39
CA ALA A 102 -5.97 -6.74 -13.91
C ALA A 102 -4.90 -5.83 -13.29
N TRP A 103 -5.22 -4.54 -13.05
CA TRP A 103 -4.37 -3.65 -12.26
C TRP A 103 -4.12 -4.16 -10.84
N ALA A 104 -5.18 -4.64 -10.17
CA ALA A 104 -5.08 -5.22 -8.84
C ALA A 104 -4.18 -6.47 -8.82
N CYS A 105 -4.28 -7.33 -9.84
CA CYS A 105 -3.40 -8.49 -10.01
C CYS A 105 -1.94 -8.10 -10.26
N ILE A 106 -1.69 -7.09 -11.12
CA ILE A 106 -0.33 -6.60 -11.40
C ILE A 106 0.30 -6.03 -10.11
N ALA A 107 -0.44 -5.21 -9.37
CA ALA A 107 0.02 -4.68 -8.08
C ALA A 107 0.30 -5.80 -7.07
N ALA A 108 -0.61 -6.78 -6.94
CA ALA A 108 -0.45 -7.94 -6.07
C ALA A 108 0.82 -8.72 -6.40
N PHE A 109 1.09 -8.96 -7.68
CA PHE A 109 2.29 -9.67 -8.14
C PHE A 109 3.56 -8.91 -7.77
N VAL A 110 3.59 -7.59 -7.97
CA VAL A 110 4.74 -6.76 -7.58
C VAL A 110 4.96 -6.77 -6.07
N TYR A 111 3.90 -6.71 -5.27
CA TYR A 111 3.99 -6.86 -3.81
C TYR A 111 4.47 -8.25 -3.38
N LEU A 112 4.07 -9.32 -4.08
CA LEU A 112 4.59 -10.67 -3.82
C LEU A 112 6.08 -10.77 -4.11
N ILE A 113 6.56 -10.22 -5.23
CA ILE A 113 8.00 -10.17 -5.53
C ILE A 113 8.72 -9.38 -4.42
N ALA A 114 8.17 -8.24 -3.98
CA ALA A 114 8.72 -7.49 -2.86
C ALA A 114 8.83 -8.35 -1.60
N ALA A 115 7.78 -9.12 -1.28
CA ALA A 115 7.75 -10.01 -0.13
C ALA A 115 8.85 -11.09 -0.22
N VAL A 116 8.98 -11.75 -1.38
CA VAL A 116 10.03 -12.75 -1.64
C VAL A 116 11.42 -12.13 -1.47
N VAL A 117 11.67 -10.95 -2.05
CA VAL A 117 12.94 -10.24 -1.94
C VAL A 117 13.25 -9.87 -0.49
N TYR A 118 12.24 -9.52 0.30
CA TYR A 118 12.43 -9.24 1.72
C TYR A 118 12.78 -10.50 2.51
N PHE A 119 12.02 -11.58 2.34
CA PHE A 119 12.30 -12.85 3.02
C PHE A 119 13.68 -13.42 2.64
N SER A 120 14.06 -13.35 1.36
CA SER A 120 15.37 -13.82 0.88
C SER A 120 16.55 -13.02 1.42
N ARG A 121 16.30 -11.81 1.94
CA ARG A 121 17.30 -10.92 2.56
C ARG A 121 17.19 -10.90 4.10
N GLY A 122 16.44 -11.84 4.70
CA GLY A 122 16.24 -11.92 6.15
C GLY A 122 15.32 -10.84 6.73
N GLY A 123 14.64 -10.07 5.89
CA GLY A 123 13.75 -8.97 6.28
C GLY A 123 12.32 -9.43 6.54
N VAL A 124 12.08 -10.21 7.60
CA VAL A 124 10.75 -10.78 7.93
C VAL A 124 9.64 -9.73 7.96
N ILE A 125 9.90 -8.57 8.57
CA ILE A 125 8.91 -7.48 8.70
C ILE A 125 8.50 -6.94 7.33
N GLY A 126 9.48 -6.72 6.44
CA GLY A 126 9.22 -6.24 5.08
C GLY A 126 8.47 -7.28 4.27
N GLY A 127 8.77 -8.56 4.47
CA GLY A 127 8.08 -9.67 3.84
C GLY A 127 6.61 -9.73 4.22
N ILE A 128 6.30 -9.68 5.52
CA ILE A 128 4.93 -9.65 6.03
C ILE A 128 4.20 -8.40 5.55
N PHE A 129 4.85 -7.24 5.63
CA PHE A 129 4.31 -5.96 5.16
C PHE A 129 3.88 -6.02 3.69
N SER A 130 4.78 -6.48 2.81
CA SER A 130 4.49 -6.61 1.39
C SER A 130 3.44 -7.68 1.10
N ALA A 131 3.43 -8.79 1.86
CA ALA A 131 2.40 -9.82 1.73
C ALA A 131 0.99 -9.29 2.08
N ILE A 132 0.86 -8.45 3.12
CA ILE A 132 -0.43 -7.82 3.47
C ILE A 132 -0.92 -6.93 2.32
N LEU A 133 -0.04 -6.15 1.70
CA LEU A 133 -0.41 -5.32 0.54
C LEU A 133 -0.77 -6.15 -0.70
N ALA A 134 -0.11 -7.29 -0.89
CA ALA A 134 -0.49 -8.25 -1.94
C ALA A 134 -1.90 -8.81 -1.71
N VAL A 135 -2.19 -9.26 -0.48
CA VAL A 135 -3.52 -9.76 -0.12
C VAL A 135 -4.58 -8.67 -0.25
N GLY A 136 -4.29 -7.45 0.20
CA GLY A 136 -5.19 -6.30 0.02
C GLY A 136 -5.46 -6.02 -1.46
N SER A 137 -4.44 -6.11 -2.31
CA SER A 137 -4.59 -5.95 -3.75
C SER A 137 -5.48 -7.05 -4.37
N VAL A 138 -5.29 -8.31 -4.00
CA VAL A 138 -6.18 -9.41 -4.43
C VAL A 138 -7.60 -9.21 -3.91
N GLY A 139 -7.75 -8.76 -2.66
CA GLY A 139 -9.05 -8.44 -2.05
C GLY A 139 -9.79 -7.35 -2.80
N SER A 140 -9.08 -6.40 -3.41
CA SER A 140 -9.67 -5.40 -4.31
C SER A 140 -10.09 -5.99 -5.67
N ALA A 141 -9.45 -7.05 -6.16
CA ALA A 141 -9.79 -7.69 -7.43
C ALA A 141 -11.15 -8.41 -7.41
N ILE A 142 -11.57 -8.94 -6.25
CA ILE A 142 -12.80 -9.75 -6.12
C ILE A 142 -14.07 -8.89 -6.33
N PRO A 143 -14.29 -7.77 -5.61
CA PRO A 143 -15.43 -6.88 -5.88
C PRO A 143 -15.41 -6.31 -7.30
N SER A 144 -14.21 -6.01 -7.82
CA SER A 144 -14.00 -5.53 -9.19
C SER A 144 -14.50 -6.50 -10.26
N TYR A 145 -14.36 -7.80 -10.00
CA TYR A 145 -14.75 -8.87 -10.92
C TYR A 145 -16.24 -9.20 -10.82
N LEU A 146 -16.80 -9.22 -9.61
CA LEU A 146 -18.19 -9.63 -9.37
C LEU A 146 -19.21 -8.53 -9.70
N SER A 147 -18.80 -7.26 -9.70
CA SER A 147 -19.70 -6.15 -10.03
C SER A 147 -19.01 -5.06 -10.86
N PRO A 148 -18.83 -5.25 -12.18
CA PRO A 148 -18.31 -4.21 -13.07
C PRO A 148 -19.20 -2.95 -13.13
N ILE A 149 -20.43 -3.03 -12.61
CA ILE A 149 -21.45 -1.97 -12.65
C ILE A 149 -21.52 -1.15 -11.35
N PHE A 150 -21.11 -1.70 -10.20
CA PHE A 150 -21.15 -0.98 -8.92
C PHE A 150 -19.88 -0.14 -8.76
N ALA A 151 -19.93 1.05 -9.34
CA ALA A 151 -19.16 2.26 -9.02
C ALA A 151 -17.62 2.11 -8.85
N PRO A 152 -16.81 2.98 -9.49
CA PRO A 152 -15.36 3.06 -9.25
C PRO A 152 -14.97 3.36 -7.78
N THR A 153 -15.92 3.48 -6.86
CA THR A 153 -15.70 3.69 -5.44
C THR A 153 -15.26 2.41 -4.71
N ASN A 154 -15.95 1.27 -4.85
CA ASN A 154 -15.72 0.08 -3.99
C ASN A 154 -14.46 -0.73 -4.35
N THR A 155 -13.86 -0.44 -5.49
CA THR A 155 -12.80 -1.21 -6.15
C THR A 155 -11.47 -1.20 -5.39
N TYR A 156 -11.28 -0.24 -4.48
CA TYR A 156 -10.03 0.00 -3.77
C TYR A 156 -10.07 -0.41 -2.29
N LEU A 157 -11.19 -0.98 -1.82
CA LEU A 157 -11.39 -1.29 -0.41
C LEU A 157 -10.33 -2.26 0.13
N GLY A 158 -10.02 -3.31 -0.64
CA GLY A 158 -9.04 -4.33 -0.23
C GLY A 158 -7.66 -3.74 0.02
N ILE A 159 -7.15 -2.93 -0.91
CA ILE A 159 -5.84 -2.29 -0.76
C ILE A 159 -5.85 -1.22 0.33
N ALA A 160 -6.95 -0.48 0.51
CA ALA A 160 -7.08 0.50 1.58
C ALA A 160 -6.98 -0.16 2.96
N LEU A 161 -7.68 -1.26 3.17
CA LEU A 161 -7.60 -2.05 4.41
C LEU A 161 -6.22 -2.70 4.58
N GLY A 162 -5.66 -3.25 3.49
CA GLY A 162 -4.30 -3.79 3.48
C GLY A 162 -3.25 -2.77 3.92
N ALA A 163 -3.38 -1.52 3.47
CA ALA A 163 -2.49 -0.42 3.85
C ALA A 163 -2.54 -0.13 5.36
N VAL A 164 -3.74 -0.05 5.93
CA VAL A 164 -3.95 0.18 7.37
C VAL A 164 -3.34 -0.98 8.16
N CYS A 165 -3.62 -2.23 7.79
CA CYS A 165 -3.08 -3.41 8.45
C CYS A 165 -1.54 -3.46 8.39
N ALA A 166 -0.96 -3.18 7.22
CA ALA A 166 0.49 -3.19 7.01
C ALA A 166 1.19 -2.10 7.86
N ALA A 167 0.55 -0.93 8.00
CA ALA A 167 1.04 0.13 8.87
C ALA A 167 1.01 -0.26 10.36
N VAL A 168 -0.08 -0.88 10.82
CA VAL A 168 -0.22 -1.36 12.21
C VAL A 168 0.85 -2.41 12.52
N VAL A 169 1.07 -3.38 11.64
CA VAL A 169 2.10 -4.41 11.83
C VAL A 169 3.50 -3.77 11.93
N SER A 170 3.77 -2.77 11.10
CA SER A 170 5.04 -2.04 11.13
C SER A 170 5.23 -1.27 12.44
N TRP A 171 4.16 -0.67 12.96
CA TRP A 171 4.16 0.04 14.24
C TRP A 171 4.40 -0.88 15.43
N VAL A 172 3.62 -1.97 15.55
CA VAL A 172 3.74 -2.95 16.64
C VAL A 172 5.15 -3.52 16.68
N THR A 173 5.70 -3.85 15.51
CA THR A 173 7.05 -4.41 15.45
C THR A 173 8.12 -3.40 15.89
N HIS A 174 7.95 -2.13 15.53
CA HIS A 174 8.85 -1.07 15.97
C HIS A 174 8.76 -0.83 17.49
N LYS A 175 7.56 -0.85 18.08
CA LYS A 175 7.37 -0.73 19.54
C LYS A 175 8.11 -1.84 20.28
N ASN A 176 7.91 -3.09 19.86
CA ASN A 176 8.52 -4.26 20.49
C ASN A 176 10.06 -4.24 20.43
N ARG A 177 10.66 -3.77 19.32
CA ARG A 177 12.12 -3.64 19.21
C ARG A 177 12.73 -2.60 20.16
N ARG A 178 12.02 -1.51 20.44
CA ARG A 178 12.51 -0.50 21.40
C ARG A 178 12.49 -1.01 22.83
N GLU A 179 11.47 -1.76 23.21
CA GLU A 179 11.37 -2.32 24.57
C GLU A 179 12.49 -3.33 24.86
N VAL A 180 12.90 -4.11 23.85
CA VAL A 180 14.01 -5.07 23.98
C VAL A 180 15.38 -4.38 24.07
N SER A 181 15.59 -3.22 23.43
CA SER A 181 16.90 -2.54 23.49
C SER A 181 17.13 -1.72 24.76
N ILE A 182 16.09 -1.52 25.57
CA ILE A 182 16.15 -0.77 26.83
C ILE A 182 16.38 -1.70 28.04
N ARG A 183 16.15 -3.01 27.85
CA ARG A 183 16.43 -4.06 28.84
C ARG A 183 17.81 -4.67 28.63
#